data_AF-A0A0F7XHZ1-F1
#
_entry.id   AF-A0A0F7XHZ1-F1
#
_cell.length_a   1.000
_cell.length_b   1.000
_cell.length_c   1.000
_cell.angle_alpha   90.00
_cell.angle_beta   90.00
_cell.angle_gamma   90.00
#
_symmetry.space_group_name_H-M   'P 1'
#
loop_
_entity.id
_entity.type
_entity.pdbx_description
1 polymer ?
#
loop_
_entity_poly.entity_id
_entity_poly.type
_entity_poly.pdbx_seq_one_letter_code
_entity_poly.pdbx_strand_id
1 'polypeptide(L)'
;MDNSDNSFHTLETEQGSFLNDELAVEEVASTESTEISDATLCFADEIQELPSPEKKVAFILNKMREALTGSSQGSDLRLFWDLRKQCLPLFNEIEDTAKRADHWRCYIELTKEGRHLKGLQDEEGSFVVGQIDLAITCLEKDILKFQEGTEDKIFKDREDNFLESQALDKHQAFYKQHHTSLLWLSSFSSKIIDLRKELINVGMRMRLKSKFFQRLSNLGNQVFPKRKELIEKVSQTFAEDVDAFVAKYFIGSDKETLKKTVFFLRKEIKNLQHAAKRLFVSSHVFAETRLKLSKCWDQLKGMEKEIRQEQGRLRVVSAENSKEVRQMLAEVSSLLIEGNDLSKVRKDLEGISKKIRALDLTHDDVISLKKEMQQLFDQLREKQDAAEHSYQEQLAKDKQVKKEAARSLAERITTFSKTCSEGNITSESREEWQTLKELLGKMSFLPPPEKISLDNQLNLALQTIVNFFEEQLLSSPDSREKLVNMRQVLKQRRERRQELKDKLEQDKKLLGSSGLDFDRAMQYSALVEEDKRALEELDASILELKQQIQQLL
;
A
#
# COMPACT_ATOMS: atom_id res chain seq x y z
N MET A 1 -3.90 27.56 -13.05
CA MET A 1 -3.25 27.60 -14.37
C MET A 1 -3.85 26.48 -15.18
N ASP A 2 -4.92 26.82 -15.89
CA ASP A 2 -5.67 25.93 -16.76
C ASP A 2 -4.95 25.83 -18.10
N ASN A 3 -4.67 24.60 -18.54
CA ASN A 3 -4.35 24.24 -19.92
C ASN A 3 -4.52 22.72 -20.05
N SER A 4 -5.73 22.24 -20.35
CA SER A 4 -5.95 20.92 -20.98
C SER A 4 -7.43 20.73 -21.36
N ASP A 5 -7.97 21.59 -22.23
CA ASP A 5 -9.35 21.44 -22.73
C ASP A 5 -9.46 21.45 -24.26
N ASN A 6 -8.40 21.07 -24.97
CA ASN A 6 -8.40 20.99 -26.44
C ASN A 6 -7.65 19.75 -26.97
N SER A 7 -8.13 18.55 -26.63
CA SER A 7 -7.69 17.32 -27.30
C SER A 7 -8.86 16.38 -27.54
N PHE A 8 -9.85 16.87 -28.32
CA PHE A 8 -11.01 16.06 -28.71
C PHE A 8 -11.23 16.00 -30.23
N HIS A 9 -10.31 16.52 -31.05
CA HIS A 9 -10.52 16.62 -32.50
C HIS A 9 -9.39 16.15 -33.42
N THR A 10 -8.39 15.41 -32.94
CA THR A 10 -7.29 14.97 -33.82
C THR A 10 -6.81 13.55 -33.53
N LEU A 11 -7.69 12.56 -33.65
CA LEU A 11 -7.32 11.14 -33.81
C LEU A 11 -8.45 10.38 -34.55
N GLU A 12 -8.93 10.92 -35.68
CA GLU A 12 -9.90 10.25 -36.59
C GLU A 12 -9.24 9.55 -37.78
N THR A 13 -7.91 9.57 -37.89
CA THR A 13 -7.17 8.80 -38.88
C THR A 13 -6.64 7.52 -38.24
N GLU A 14 -7.00 6.38 -38.82
CA GLU A 14 -6.64 5.00 -38.43
C GLU A 14 -7.71 4.23 -37.64
N GLN A 15 -8.93 4.18 -38.17
CA GLN A 15 -9.76 2.97 -38.13
C GLN A 15 -10.66 2.99 -39.36
N GLY A 16 -10.19 2.35 -40.43
CA GLY A 16 -10.99 2.15 -41.64
C GLY A 16 -12.28 1.43 -41.27
N SER A 17 -13.40 2.05 -41.64
CA SER A 17 -14.76 1.57 -41.45
C SER A 17 -14.96 0.20 -42.11
N PHE A 18 -14.72 -0.87 -41.36
CA PHE A 18 -15.24 -2.18 -41.69
C PHE A 18 -16.66 -2.24 -41.16
N LEU A 19 -17.65 -1.89 -41.98
CA LEU A 19 -19.05 -2.32 -41.94
C LEU A 19 -19.87 -1.37 -42.82
N ASN A 20 -19.77 -1.57 -44.13
CA ASN A 20 -20.82 -1.22 -45.08
C ASN A 20 -20.75 -2.29 -46.18
N ASP A 21 -21.53 -3.36 -45.98
CA ASP A 21 -21.72 -4.41 -46.96
C ASP A 21 -23.23 -4.54 -47.18
N GLU A 22 -23.77 -3.57 -47.93
CA GLU A 22 -25.08 -3.71 -48.54
C GLU A 22 -24.93 -4.66 -49.72
N LEU A 23 -25.51 -5.84 -49.57
CA LEU A 23 -25.66 -6.87 -50.58
C LEU A 23 -26.52 -6.34 -51.74
N ALA A 24 -25.88 -5.83 -52.79
CA ALA A 24 -26.51 -5.69 -54.10
C ALA A 24 -26.36 -7.03 -54.85
N VAL A 25 -27.49 -7.74 -54.97
CA VAL A 25 -27.66 -8.85 -55.92
C VAL A 25 -27.84 -8.21 -57.30
N GLU A 26 -26.78 -8.13 -58.09
CA GLU A 26 -26.90 -7.84 -59.53
C GLU A 26 -26.84 -9.15 -60.32
N GLU A 27 -27.97 -9.45 -60.96
CA GLU A 27 -28.10 -10.46 -62.01
C GLU A 27 -27.11 -10.18 -63.13
N VAL A 28 -26.25 -11.17 -63.40
CA VAL A 28 -25.33 -11.15 -64.53
C VAL A 28 -26.12 -11.38 -65.81
N ALA A 29 -26.54 -10.29 -66.44
CA ALA A 29 -26.98 -10.32 -67.83
C ALA A 29 -25.75 -10.56 -68.72
N SER A 30 -25.80 -11.70 -69.42
CA SER A 30 -24.88 -12.09 -70.47
C SER A 30 -24.84 -11.07 -71.62
N THR A 31 -23.74 -10.34 -71.74
CA THR A 31 -23.36 -9.63 -72.97
C THR A 31 -22.22 -10.39 -73.65
N GLU A 32 -22.61 -11.41 -74.40
CA GLU A 32 -21.76 -11.95 -75.46
C GLU A 32 -21.81 -11.01 -76.68
N SER A 33 -20.62 -10.57 -77.10
CA SER A 33 -20.16 -10.46 -78.50
C SER A 33 -21.01 -9.69 -79.52
N THR A 34 -20.85 -8.38 -79.63
CA THR A 34 -20.81 -7.70 -80.95
C THR A 34 -20.15 -6.31 -80.88
N GLU A 35 -18.82 -6.24 -80.81
CA GLU A 35 -18.10 -4.99 -81.10
C GLU A 35 -16.96 -5.30 -82.07
N ILE A 36 -17.27 -5.15 -83.36
CA ILE A 36 -16.28 -4.83 -84.38
C ILE A 36 -15.87 -3.39 -84.05
N SER A 37 -14.60 -3.16 -83.71
CA SER A 37 -14.12 -1.85 -83.28
C SER A 37 -14.42 -0.78 -84.34
N ASP A 38 -15.05 0.33 -83.95
CA ASP A 38 -15.30 1.52 -84.80
C ASP A 38 -14.05 2.00 -85.54
N ALA A 39 -12.85 1.78 -84.96
CA ALA A 39 -11.58 2.14 -85.58
C ALA A 39 -11.29 1.33 -86.87
N THR A 40 -11.83 0.11 -86.98
CA THR A 40 -11.66 -0.75 -88.17
C THR A 40 -12.54 -0.33 -89.34
N LEU A 41 -13.65 0.35 -89.07
CA LEU A 41 -14.60 0.84 -90.08
C LEU A 41 -14.11 2.17 -90.68
N CYS A 42 -13.64 3.12 -89.87
CA CYS A 42 -12.99 4.35 -90.37
C CYS A 42 -11.73 4.07 -91.20
N PHE A 43 -11.01 3.00 -90.89
CA PHE A 43 -9.77 2.62 -91.56
C PHE A 43 -9.97 2.08 -92.99
N ALA A 44 -11.10 1.42 -93.26
CA ALA A 44 -11.42 0.91 -94.58
C ALA A 44 -11.68 2.04 -95.60
N ASP A 45 -12.19 3.18 -95.12
CA ASP A 45 -12.46 4.37 -95.93
C ASP A 45 -11.16 5.13 -96.28
N GLU A 46 -10.23 5.27 -95.33
CA GLU A 46 -8.91 5.92 -95.56
C GLU A 46 -8.02 5.15 -96.57
N ILE A 47 -8.15 3.81 -96.64
CA ILE A 47 -7.42 2.99 -97.63
C ILE A 47 -8.00 3.16 -99.04
N GLN A 48 -9.31 3.42 -99.16
CA GLN A 48 -9.96 3.57 -100.46
C GLN A 48 -9.57 4.88 -101.17
N GLU A 49 -9.28 5.93 -100.40
CA GLU A 49 -8.85 7.24 -100.94
C GLU A 49 -7.42 7.25 -101.52
N LEU A 50 -6.59 6.25 -101.22
CA LEU A 50 -5.20 6.20 -101.69
C LEU A 50 -5.09 5.69 -103.14
N PRO A 51 -4.36 6.38 -104.04
CA PRO A 51 -4.42 6.12 -105.49
C PRO A 51 -3.54 4.98 -106.00
N SER A 52 -2.62 4.41 -105.19
CA SER A 52 -1.66 3.38 -105.64
C SER A 52 -1.58 2.22 -104.64
N PRO A 53 -1.51 0.96 -105.12
CA PRO A 53 -1.42 -0.22 -104.25
C PRO A 53 -0.16 -0.20 -103.37
N GLU A 54 0.95 0.37 -103.84
CA GLU A 54 2.18 0.55 -103.05
C GLU A 54 1.96 1.47 -101.84
N LYS A 55 1.24 2.58 -102.04
CA LYS A 55 0.95 3.54 -100.96
C LYS A 55 -0.04 2.98 -99.95
N LYS A 56 -1.01 2.17 -100.39
CA LYS A 56 -1.95 1.44 -99.52
C LYS A 56 -1.19 0.46 -98.62
N VAL A 57 -0.28 -0.33 -99.19
CA VAL A 57 0.53 -1.28 -98.41
C VAL A 57 1.48 -0.55 -97.45
N ALA A 58 2.16 0.51 -97.89
CA ALA A 58 3.03 1.31 -97.02
C ALA A 58 2.27 1.93 -95.83
N PHE A 59 1.07 2.45 -96.08
CA PHE A 59 0.20 3.02 -95.05
C PHE A 59 -0.24 1.97 -94.03
N ILE A 60 -0.70 0.80 -94.49
CA ILE A 60 -1.09 -0.30 -93.59
C ILE A 60 0.11 -0.79 -92.77
N LEU A 61 1.31 -0.88 -93.36
CA LEU A 61 2.52 -1.29 -92.64
C LEU A 61 2.95 -0.26 -91.57
N ASN A 62 2.82 1.04 -91.84
CA ASN A 62 3.07 2.07 -90.84
C ASN A 62 2.05 2.00 -89.70
N LYS A 63 0.78 1.74 -90.00
CA LYS A 63 -0.26 1.55 -88.99
C LYS A 63 -0.11 0.26 -88.19
N MET A 64 0.33 -0.83 -88.83
CA MET A 64 0.75 -2.05 -88.14
C MET A 64 1.91 -1.78 -87.19
N ARG A 65 2.89 -0.96 -87.60
CA ARG A 65 4.00 -0.53 -86.74
C ARG A 65 3.49 0.30 -85.56
N GLU A 66 2.63 1.29 -85.80
CA GLU A 66 1.99 2.10 -84.76
C GLU A 66 1.16 1.27 -83.78
N ALA A 67 0.48 0.21 -84.23
CA ALA A 67 -0.27 -0.70 -83.37
C ALA A 67 0.64 -1.54 -82.45
N LEU A 68 1.85 -1.88 -82.92
CA LEU A 68 2.87 -2.56 -82.10
C LEU A 68 3.60 -1.58 -81.16
N THR A 69 3.80 -0.33 -81.57
CA THR A 69 4.53 0.71 -80.80
C THR A 69 3.62 1.64 -79.97
N GLY A 70 2.30 1.41 -79.99
CA GLY A 70 1.25 2.34 -79.55
C GLY A 70 1.21 2.67 -78.06
N SER A 71 1.54 3.94 -77.76
CA SER A 71 1.09 4.84 -76.69
C SER A 71 0.44 4.29 -75.40
N SER A 72 1.13 4.49 -74.27
CA SER A 72 0.64 4.56 -72.86
C SER A 72 -0.17 3.40 -72.25
N GLN A 73 -0.77 2.49 -73.03
CA GLN A 73 -1.62 1.39 -72.53
C GLN A 73 -1.28 0.01 -73.12
N GLY A 74 -0.19 -0.11 -73.89
CA GLY A 74 0.30 -1.39 -74.44
C GLY A 74 -0.06 -1.62 -75.91
N SER A 75 0.53 -2.64 -76.53
CA SER A 75 0.34 -2.95 -77.96
C SER A 75 -1.08 -3.47 -78.26
N ASP A 76 -1.77 -2.86 -79.23
CA ASP A 76 -3.09 -3.33 -79.70
C ASP A 76 -2.92 -4.45 -80.73
N LEU A 77 -2.74 -5.67 -80.22
CA LEU A 77 -2.57 -6.85 -81.05
C LEU A 77 -3.83 -7.18 -81.86
N ARG A 78 -5.04 -6.79 -81.41
CA ARG A 78 -6.28 -7.07 -82.15
C ARG A 78 -6.30 -6.27 -83.45
N LEU A 79 -6.07 -4.96 -83.35
CA LEU A 79 -5.94 -4.08 -84.51
C LEU A 79 -4.79 -4.55 -85.42
N PHE A 80 -3.64 -4.91 -84.86
CA PHE A 80 -2.52 -5.43 -85.64
C PHE A 80 -2.86 -6.66 -86.50
N TRP A 81 -3.56 -7.65 -85.95
CA TRP A 81 -3.94 -8.86 -86.69
C TRP A 81 -5.00 -8.60 -87.77
N ASP A 82 -5.92 -7.65 -87.53
CA ASP A 82 -6.91 -7.23 -88.52
C ASP A 82 -6.26 -6.47 -89.68
N LEU A 83 -5.34 -5.54 -89.39
CA LEU A 83 -4.52 -4.84 -90.38
C LEU A 83 -3.68 -5.81 -91.21
N ARG A 84 -3.06 -6.81 -90.58
CA ARG A 84 -2.28 -7.85 -91.26
C ARG A 84 -3.14 -8.61 -92.27
N LYS A 85 -4.39 -8.94 -91.91
CA LYS A 85 -5.33 -9.67 -92.79
C LYS A 85 -5.72 -8.83 -94.01
N GLN A 86 -5.90 -7.52 -93.83
CA GLN A 86 -6.23 -6.58 -94.90
C GLN A 86 -5.03 -6.26 -95.82
N CYS A 87 -3.81 -6.28 -95.28
CA CYS A 87 -2.58 -6.02 -96.04
C CYS A 87 -2.27 -7.14 -97.06
N LEU A 88 -2.58 -8.39 -96.71
CA LEU A 88 -2.14 -9.57 -97.47
C LEU A 88 -2.63 -9.62 -98.94
N PRO A 89 -3.90 -9.34 -99.27
CA PRO A 89 -4.37 -9.35 -100.66
C PRO A 89 -3.71 -8.27 -101.54
N LEU A 90 -3.35 -7.13 -100.96
CA LEU A 90 -2.84 -5.95 -101.69
C LEU A 90 -1.44 -6.14 -102.26
N PHE A 91 -0.67 -7.11 -101.77
CA PHE A 91 0.65 -7.43 -102.31
C PHE A 91 0.63 -7.97 -103.75
N ASN A 92 -0.49 -8.58 -104.16
CA ASN A 92 -0.67 -9.10 -105.52
C ASN A 92 -0.92 -7.99 -106.55
N GLU A 93 -1.28 -6.79 -106.10
CA GLU A 93 -1.63 -5.65 -106.95
C GLU A 93 -0.44 -4.71 -107.22
N ILE A 94 0.70 -4.90 -106.54
CA ILE A 94 1.92 -4.07 -106.71
C ILE A 94 2.67 -4.53 -107.96
N GLU A 95 2.83 -3.72 -109.01
CA GLU A 95 3.55 -4.13 -110.22
C GLU A 95 5.09 -4.15 -110.07
N ASP A 96 5.66 -3.26 -109.26
CA ASP A 96 7.11 -3.14 -109.01
C ASP A 96 7.65 -4.26 -108.12
N THR A 97 8.48 -5.14 -108.68
CA THR A 97 9.03 -6.31 -107.98
C THR A 97 10.00 -5.96 -106.87
N ALA A 98 10.76 -4.86 -106.97
CA ALA A 98 11.73 -4.45 -105.95
C ALA A 98 10.99 -3.88 -104.73
N LYS A 99 10.04 -2.97 -104.95
CA LYS A 99 9.21 -2.42 -103.87
C LYS A 99 8.32 -3.47 -103.25
N ARG A 100 7.76 -4.39 -104.03
CA ARG A 100 7.00 -5.53 -103.49
C ARG A 100 7.86 -6.34 -102.53
N ALA A 101 9.12 -6.61 -102.88
CA ALA A 101 10.05 -7.33 -102.00
C ALA A 101 10.36 -6.56 -100.70
N ASP A 102 10.53 -5.24 -100.75
CA ASP A 102 10.83 -4.43 -99.57
C ASP A 102 9.64 -4.28 -98.61
N HIS A 103 8.43 -4.04 -99.14
CA HIS A 103 7.20 -4.04 -98.33
C HIS A 103 6.92 -5.43 -97.74
N TRP A 104 7.23 -6.49 -98.48
CA TRP A 104 7.07 -7.86 -98.00
C TRP A 104 8.04 -8.21 -96.87
N ARG A 105 9.29 -7.75 -96.95
CA ARG A 105 10.26 -7.86 -95.84
C ARG A 105 9.76 -7.14 -94.60
N CYS A 106 9.29 -5.89 -94.74
CA CYS A 106 8.72 -5.13 -93.63
C CYS A 106 7.49 -5.83 -93.01
N TYR A 107 6.61 -6.38 -93.84
CA TYR A 107 5.45 -7.18 -93.41
C TYR A 107 5.86 -8.42 -92.60
N ILE A 108 6.89 -9.14 -93.05
CA ILE A 108 7.41 -10.31 -92.33
C ILE A 108 8.00 -9.91 -90.98
N GLU A 109 8.82 -8.86 -90.92
CA GLU A 109 9.44 -8.39 -89.67
C GLU A 109 8.38 -7.93 -88.66
N LEU A 110 7.41 -7.12 -89.08
CA LEU A 110 6.29 -6.72 -88.21
C LEU A 110 5.47 -7.93 -87.77
N THR A 111 5.26 -8.92 -88.63
CA THR A 111 4.56 -10.17 -88.26
C THR A 111 5.35 -10.98 -87.23
N LYS A 112 6.69 -11.04 -87.31
CA LYS A 112 7.53 -11.70 -86.29
C LYS A 112 7.44 -10.97 -84.96
N GLU A 113 7.53 -9.65 -84.98
CA GLU A 113 7.40 -8.79 -83.80
C GLU A 113 6.02 -8.94 -83.15
N GLY A 114 4.93 -8.89 -83.93
CA GLY A 114 3.57 -9.12 -83.43
C GLY A 114 3.35 -10.52 -82.86
N ARG A 115 4.01 -11.56 -83.39
CA ARG A 115 4.01 -12.91 -82.78
C ARG A 115 4.78 -12.94 -81.46
N HIS A 116 5.92 -12.24 -81.39
CA HIS A 116 6.73 -12.16 -80.18
C HIS A 116 5.98 -11.43 -79.06
N LEU A 117 5.41 -10.25 -79.33
CA LEU A 117 4.59 -9.51 -78.36
C LEU A 117 3.36 -10.31 -77.92
N LYS A 118 2.71 -11.05 -78.82
CA LYS A 118 1.65 -11.99 -78.45
C LYS A 118 2.13 -13.06 -77.49
N GLY A 119 3.31 -13.64 -77.76
CA GLY A 119 3.93 -14.62 -76.87
C GLY A 119 4.18 -14.05 -75.47
N LEU A 120 4.73 -12.84 -75.38
CA LEU A 120 4.94 -12.15 -74.11
C LEU A 120 3.62 -11.87 -73.37
N GLN A 121 2.58 -11.39 -74.06
CA GLN A 121 1.27 -11.15 -73.45
C GLN A 121 0.61 -12.44 -72.96
N ASP A 122 0.74 -13.55 -73.70
CA ASP A 122 0.23 -14.86 -73.30
C ASP A 122 1.00 -15.41 -72.08
N GLU A 123 2.33 -15.19 -72.00
CA GLU A 123 3.17 -15.54 -70.85
C GLU A 123 2.83 -14.71 -69.60
N GLU A 124 2.68 -13.39 -69.74
CA GLU A 124 2.23 -12.49 -68.68
C GLU A 124 0.85 -12.89 -68.16
N GLY A 125 -0.10 -13.18 -69.06
CA GLY A 125 -1.42 -13.68 -68.68
C GLY A 125 -1.36 -15.01 -67.94
N SER A 126 -0.51 -15.94 -68.38
CA SER A 126 -0.28 -17.23 -67.71
C SER A 126 0.37 -17.05 -66.32
N PHE A 127 1.31 -16.11 -66.19
CA PHE A 127 1.96 -15.80 -64.93
C PHE A 127 0.97 -15.21 -63.91
N VAL A 128 0.14 -14.25 -64.31
CA VAL A 128 -0.92 -13.67 -63.45
C VAL A 128 -1.91 -14.74 -63.01
N VAL A 129 -2.33 -15.64 -63.92
CA VAL A 129 -3.15 -16.81 -63.57
C VAL A 129 -2.47 -17.66 -62.49
N GLY A 130 -1.16 -17.91 -62.63
CA GLY A 130 -0.37 -18.68 -61.66
C GLY A 130 -0.26 -17.99 -60.30
N GLN A 131 -0.12 -16.67 -60.26
CA GLN A 131 -0.10 -15.90 -59.01
C GLN A 131 -1.43 -15.96 -58.27
N ILE A 132 -2.55 -15.78 -58.97
CA ILE A 132 -3.89 -15.89 -58.39
C ILE A 132 -4.14 -17.31 -57.87
N ASP A 133 -3.74 -18.34 -58.64
CA ASP A 133 -3.87 -19.74 -58.21
C ASP A 133 -3.07 -20.03 -56.94
N LEU A 134 -1.83 -19.54 -56.87
CA LEU A 134 -0.98 -19.69 -55.70
C LEU A 134 -1.58 -18.96 -54.49
N ALA A 135 -2.05 -17.73 -54.66
CA ALA A 135 -2.67 -16.94 -53.60
C ALA A 135 -3.91 -17.64 -53.02
N ILE A 136 -4.80 -18.14 -53.89
CA ILE A 136 -5.98 -18.91 -53.47
C ILE A 136 -5.56 -20.20 -52.76
N THR A 137 -4.57 -20.92 -53.28
CA THR A 137 -4.09 -22.17 -52.68
C THR A 137 -3.44 -21.96 -51.31
N CYS A 138 -2.69 -20.88 -51.12
CA CYS A 138 -2.15 -20.50 -49.82
C CYS A 138 -3.28 -20.17 -48.84
N LEU A 139 -4.28 -19.41 -49.29
CA LEU A 139 -5.46 -19.08 -48.47
C LEU A 139 -6.26 -20.32 -48.08
N GLU A 140 -6.44 -21.28 -49.00
CA GLU A 140 -7.07 -22.58 -48.71
C GLU A 140 -6.32 -23.34 -47.61
N LYS A 141 -4.98 -23.40 -47.71
CA LYS A 141 -4.14 -24.05 -46.71
C LYS A 141 -4.21 -23.36 -45.35
N ASP A 142 -4.22 -22.03 -45.32
CA ASP A 142 -4.31 -21.26 -44.07
C ASP A 142 -5.67 -21.47 -43.39
N ILE A 143 -6.77 -21.45 -44.16
CA ILE A 143 -8.11 -21.72 -43.62
C ILE A 143 -8.23 -23.16 -43.08
N LEU A 144 -7.64 -24.14 -43.75
CA LEU A 144 -7.59 -25.53 -43.26
C LEU A 144 -6.79 -25.64 -41.96
N LYS A 145 -5.60 -25.04 -41.87
CA LYS A 145 -4.78 -25.02 -40.64
C LYS A 145 -5.50 -24.36 -39.46
N PHE A 146 -6.23 -23.28 -39.72
CA PHE A 146 -7.09 -22.62 -38.73
C PHE A 146 -8.20 -23.56 -38.24
N GLN A 147 -8.84 -24.31 -39.13
CA GLN A 147 -9.89 -25.28 -38.77
C GLN A 147 -9.35 -26.47 -37.96
N GLU A 148 -8.12 -26.91 -38.24
CA GLU A 148 -7.43 -27.98 -37.51
C GLU A 148 -6.93 -27.56 -36.11
N GLY A 149 -7.06 -26.27 -35.75
CA GLY A 149 -6.69 -25.78 -34.41
C GLY A 149 -5.19 -25.62 -34.18
N THR A 150 -4.38 -25.55 -35.25
CA THR A 150 -2.91 -25.52 -35.15
C THR A 150 -2.37 -24.13 -34.75
N GLU A 151 -3.23 -23.12 -34.67
CA GLU A 151 -2.86 -21.70 -34.53
C GLU A 151 -2.74 -21.19 -33.09
N ASP A 152 -3.08 -22.00 -32.09
CA ASP A 152 -2.96 -21.69 -30.64
C ASP A 152 -1.53 -21.36 -30.18
N LYS A 153 -0.53 -21.50 -31.06
CA LYS A 153 0.88 -21.19 -30.79
C LYS A 153 1.28 -19.76 -31.15
N ILE A 154 0.52 -19.04 -31.98
CA ILE A 154 0.98 -17.75 -32.56
C ILE A 154 0.63 -16.53 -31.67
N PHE A 155 -0.37 -16.64 -30.80
CA PHE A 155 -0.85 -15.52 -29.96
C PHE A 155 -0.59 -15.67 -28.45
N LYS A 156 0.20 -16.67 -28.02
CA LYS A 156 0.57 -16.81 -26.59
C LYS A 156 1.46 -15.67 -26.06
N ASP A 157 2.11 -14.91 -26.95
CA ASP A 157 3.06 -13.84 -26.60
C ASP A 157 2.51 -12.41 -26.68
N ARG A 158 1.23 -12.19 -27.03
CA ARG A 158 0.65 -10.82 -27.07
C ARG A 158 -0.32 -10.57 -25.93
N GLU A 159 0.16 -9.68 -25.06
CA GLU A 159 -0.54 -8.85 -24.07
C GLU A 159 -1.21 -9.57 -22.89
N ASP A 160 -0.54 -9.49 -21.73
CA ASP A 160 -1.11 -9.82 -20.41
C ASP A 160 -2.32 -8.94 -20.03
N ASN A 161 -2.56 -7.82 -20.75
CA ASN A 161 -3.64 -6.86 -20.48
C ASN A 161 -4.56 -6.64 -21.71
N PHE A 162 -5.10 -7.71 -22.31
CA PHE A 162 -6.02 -7.61 -23.45
C PHE A 162 -7.28 -6.74 -23.14
N LEU A 163 -7.80 -6.84 -21.91
CA LEU A 163 -8.94 -6.07 -21.41
C LEU A 163 -8.65 -5.61 -19.96
N GLU A 164 -8.66 -4.30 -19.72
CA GLU A 164 -8.45 -3.71 -18.38
C GLU A 164 -9.78 -3.40 -17.68
N SER A 165 -10.76 -4.31 -17.70
CA SER A 165 -12.10 -4.07 -17.13
C SER A 165 -12.50 -5.20 -16.19
N GLN A 166 -12.70 -4.85 -14.91
CA GLN A 166 -13.17 -5.79 -13.88
C GLN A 166 -14.55 -6.36 -14.19
N ALA A 167 -15.39 -5.61 -14.91
CA ALA A 167 -16.69 -6.07 -15.36
C ALA A 167 -16.60 -7.25 -16.35
N LEU A 168 -15.50 -7.35 -17.11
CA LEU A 168 -15.29 -8.39 -18.13
C LEU A 168 -14.45 -9.57 -17.62
N ASP A 169 -13.93 -9.52 -16.40
CA ASP A 169 -13.03 -10.55 -15.83
C ASP A 169 -13.66 -11.96 -15.88
N LYS A 170 -14.97 -12.06 -15.65
CA LYS A 170 -15.71 -13.34 -15.66
C LYS A 170 -15.60 -14.06 -17.01
N HIS A 171 -15.62 -13.30 -18.10
CA HIS A 171 -15.60 -13.82 -19.47
C HIS A 171 -14.28 -13.48 -20.19
N GLN A 172 -13.22 -13.14 -19.47
CA GLN A 172 -11.95 -12.72 -20.06
C GLN A 172 -11.34 -13.80 -20.98
N ALA A 173 -11.35 -15.06 -20.55
CA ALA A 173 -10.86 -16.19 -21.35
C ALA A 173 -11.70 -16.39 -22.63
N PHE A 174 -13.02 -16.23 -22.53
CA PHE A 174 -13.95 -16.29 -23.66
C PHE A 174 -13.65 -15.19 -24.67
N TYR A 175 -13.51 -13.94 -24.24
CA TYR A 175 -13.18 -12.83 -25.14
C TYR A 175 -11.82 -13.03 -25.81
N LYS A 176 -10.81 -13.48 -25.08
CA LYS A 176 -9.46 -13.72 -25.64
C LYS A 176 -9.51 -14.77 -26.76
N GLN A 177 -10.14 -15.92 -26.49
CA GLN A 177 -10.26 -17.01 -27.46
C GLN A 177 -11.02 -16.59 -28.73
N HIS A 178 -12.18 -15.94 -28.54
CA HIS A 178 -13.02 -15.55 -29.67
C HIS A 178 -12.43 -14.36 -30.44
N HIS A 179 -11.76 -13.42 -29.77
CA HIS A 179 -11.09 -12.31 -30.44
C HIS A 179 -9.97 -12.79 -31.36
N THR A 180 -9.11 -13.70 -30.91
CA THR A 180 -8.06 -14.28 -31.77
C THR A 180 -8.67 -14.99 -32.98
N SER A 181 -9.72 -15.78 -32.76
CA SER A 181 -10.43 -16.46 -33.85
C SER A 181 -11.05 -15.47 -34.85
N LEU A 182 -11.60 -14.36 -34.36
CA LEU A 182 -12.22 -13.32 -35.18
C LEU A 182 -11.22 -12.48 -35.96
N LEU A 183 -10.01 -12.24 -35.42
CA LEU A 183 -8.91 -11.60 -36.15
C LEU A 183 -8.53 -12.40 -37.40
N TRP A 184 -8.36 -13.72 -37.24
CA TRP A 184 -8.07 -14.62 -38.36
C TRP A 184 -9.20 -14.65 -39.40
N LEU A 185 -10.45 -14.86 -38.95
CA LEU A 185 -11.60 -14.85 -39.84
C LEU A 185 -11.79 -13.51 -40.57
N SER A 186 -11.48 -12.38 -39.92
CA SER A 186 -11.52 -11.06 -40.55
C SER A 186 -10.40 -10.90 -41.59
N SER A 187 -9.19 -11.39 -41.32
CA SER A 187 -8.09 -11.40 -42.29
C SER A 187 -8.44 -12.25 -43.52
N PHE A 188 -8.95 -13.47 -43.32
CA PHE A 188 -9.40 -14.34 -44.41
C PHE A 188 -10.52 -13.68 -45.21
N SER A 189 -11.50 -13.09 -44.53
CA SER A 189 -12.60 -12.36 -45.16
C SER A 189 -12.10 -11.24 -46.08
N SER A 190 -11.13 -10.42 -45.62
CA SER A 190 -10.55 -9.35 -46.47
C SER A 190 -9.85 -9.95 -47.68
N LYS A 191 -8.97 -10.94 -47.49
CA LYS A 191 -8.22 -11.59 -48.57
C LYS A 191 -9.15 -12.19 -49.64
N ILE A 192 -10.26 -12.81 -49.24
CA ILE A 192 -11.26 -13.36 -50.17
C ILE A 192 -11.89 -12.23 -51.00
N ILE A 193 -12.26 -11.12 -50.36
CA ILE A 193 -12.89 -9.97 -51.05
C ILE A 193 -11.89 -9.32 -52.01
N ASP A 194 -10.65 -9.12 -51.57
CA ASP A 194 -9.60 -8.50 -52.37
C ASP A 194 -9.25 -9.35 -53.61
N LEU A 195 -9.11 -10.67 -53.44
CA LEU A 195 -8.90 -11.61 -54.55
C LEU A 195 -10.09 -11.65 -55.51
N ARG A 196 -11.34 -11.51 -55.03
CA ARG A 196 -12.51 -11.39 -55.91
C ARG A 196 -12.44 -10.11 -56.75
N LYS A 197 -12.11 -8.97 -56.14
CA LYS A 197 -11.97 -7.69 -56.85
C LYS A 197 -10.85 -7.74 -57.89
N GLU A 198 -9.71 -8.33 -57.54
CA GLU A 198 -8.60 -8.54 -58.46
C GLU A 198 -8.99 -9.44 -59.64
N LEU A 199 -9.68 -10.55 -59.38
CA LEU A 199 -10.13 -11.48 -60.42
C LEU A 199 -11.14 -10.88 -61.40
N ILE A 200 -11.97 -9.93 -60.94
CA ILE A 200 -12.87 -9.16 -61.81
C ILE A 200 -12.04 -8.35 -62.81
N ASN A 201 -11.02 -7.63 -62.33
CA ASN A 201 -10.23 -6.69 -63.12
C ASN A 201 -9.20 -7.36 -64.07
N VAL A 202 -8.72 -8.56 -63.74
CA VAL A 202 -7.69 -9.24 -64.55
C VAL A 202 -8.28 -9.80 -65.85
N GLY A 203 -7.73 -9.48 -67.01
CA GLY A 203 -8.12 -10.08 -68.30
C GLY A 203 -7.76 -11.56 -68.37
N MET A 204 -8.74 -12.46 -68.28
CA MET A 204 -8.52 -13.92 -68.25
C MET A 204 -9.67 -14.66 -68.94
N ARG A 205 -9.37 -15.84 -69.51
CA ARG A 205 -10.40 -16.74 -70.06
C ARG A 205 -11.51 -16.99 -69.04
N MET A 206 -12.77 -16.80 -69.44
CA MET A 206 -13.94 -16.88 -68.57
C MET A 206 -14.04 -18.20 -67.80
N ARG A 207 -13.67 -19.33 -68.43
CA ARG A 207 -13.65 -20.65 -67.78
C ARG A 207 -12.71 -20.72 -66.57
N LEU A 208 -11.53 -20.08 -66.65
CA LEU A 208 -10.57 -20.04 -65.54
C LEU A 208 -11.05 -19.11 -64.44
N LYS A 209 -11.56 -17.92 -64.81
CA LYS A 209 -12.19 -17.00 -63.85
C LYS A 209 -13.31 -17.69 -63.07
N SER A 210 -14.19 -18.40 -63.76
CA SER A 210 -15.31 -19.12 -63.13
C SER A 210 -14.81 -20.15 -62.12
N LYS A 211 -13.73 -20.87 -62.42
CA LYS A 211 -13.10 -21.82 -61.49
C LYS A 211 -12.56 -21.13 -60.24
N PHE A 212 -11.88 -19.99 -60.38
CA PHE A 212 -11.36 -19.22 -59.25
C PHE A 212 -12.49 -18.61 -58.40
N PHE A 213 -13.54 -18.06 -59.02
CA PHE A 213 -14.71 -17.57 -58.30
C PHE A 213 -15.40 -18.69 -57.52
N GLN A 214 -15.53 -19.90 -58.09
CA GLN A 214 -16.11 -21.04 -57.38
C GLN A 214 -15.29 -21.44 -56.15
N ARG A 215 -13.95 -21.47 -56.26
CA ARG A 215 -13.06 -21.73 -55.11
C ARG A 215 -13.20 -20.65 -54.04
N LEU A 216 -13.13 -19.38 -54.42
CA LEU A 216 -13.33 -18.24 -53.50
C LEU A 216 -14.75 -18.21 -52.89
N SER A 217 -15.75 -18.71 -53.59
CA SER A 217 -17.12 -18.87 -53.06
C SER A 217 -17.17 -19.96 -52.00
N ASN A 218 -16.55 -21.11 -52.25
CA ASN A 218 -16.48 -22.20 -51.29
C ASN A 218 -15.74 -21.79 -50.01
N LEU A 219 -14.62 -21.06 -50.15
CA LEU A 219 -13.91 -20.47 -49.00
C LEU A 219 -14.78 -19.46 -48.25
N GLY A 220 -15.48 -18.60 -48.98
CA GLY A 220 -16.41 -17.63 -48.40
C GLY A 220 -17.51 -18.30 -47.57
N ASN A 221 -18.11 -19.37 -48.09
CA ASN A 221 -19.16 -20.14 -47.40
C ASN A 221 -18.68 -20.76 -46.08
N GLN A 222 -17.37 -20.97 -45.90
CA GLN A 222 -16.80 -21.45 -44.65
C GLN A 222 -16.47 -20.30 -43.68
N VAL A 223 -15.97 -19.18 -44.19
CA VAL A 223 -15.45 -18.08 -43.36
C VAL A 223 -16.55 -17.10 -42.93
N PHE A 224 -17.40 -16.64 -43.85
CA PHE A 224 -18.38 -15.57 -43.57
C PHE A 224 -19.43 -15.98 -42.51
N PRO A 225 -20.06 -17.18 -42.59
CA PRO A 225 -21.04 -17.57 -41.58
C PRO A 225 -20.43 -17.73 -40.18
N LYS A 226 -19.26 -18.38 -40.09
CA LYS A 226 -18.56 -18.58 -38.83
C LYS A 226 -18.13 -17.25 -38.20
N ARG A 227 -17.68 -16.29 -39.01
CA ARG A 227 -17.38 -14.93 -38.56
C ARG A 227 -18.63 -14.25 -37.98
N LYS A 228 -19.74 -14.30 -38.70
CA LYS A 228 -21.01 -13.69 -38.25
C LYS A 228 -21.48 -14.29 -36.92
N GLU A 229 -21.50 -15.61 -36.81
CA GLU A 229 -21.90 -16.32 -35.58
C GLU A 229 -21.03 -15.94 -34.39
N LEU A 230 -19.70 -15.87 -34.57
CA LEU A 230 -18.79 -15.48 -33.48
C LEU A 230 -18.96 -14.01 -33.08
N ILE A 231 -19.22 -13.10 -34.03
CA ILE A 231 -19.54 -11.69 -33.73
C ILE A 231 -20.83 -11.62 -32.92
N GLU A 232 -21.86 -12.37 -33.29
CA GLU A 232 -23.14 -12.41 -32.56
C GLU A 232 -22.93 -12.90 -31.12
N LYS A 233 -22.18 -13.98 -30.92
CA LYS A 233 -21.85 -14.50 -29.58
C LYS A 233 -21.09 -13.50 -28.73
N VAL A 234 -20.01 -12.91 -29.27
CA VAL A 234 -19.22 -11.89 -28.56
C VAL A 234 -20.07 -10.66 -28.24
N SER A 235 -20.95 -10.26 -29.15
CA SER A 235 -21.85 -9.12 -28.95
C SER A 235 -22.85 -9.39 -27.82
N GLN A 236 -23.45 -10.58 -27.81
CA GLN A 236 -24.40 -10.96 -26.78
C GLN A 236 -23.75 -10.99 -25.38
N THR A 237 -22.62 -11.69 -25.23
CA THR A 237 -21.91 -11.77 -23.95
C THR A 237 -21.47 -10.37 -23.47
N PHE A 238 -21.01 -9.51 -24.40
CA PHE A 238 -20.60 -8.15 -24.05
C PHE A 238 -21.77 -7.28 -23.59
N ALA A 239 -22.93 -7.40 -24.23
CA ALA A 239 -24.14 -6.71 -23.79
C ALA A 239 -24.56 -7.16 -22.38
N GLU A 240 -24.53 -8.48 -22.12
CA GLU A 240 -24.87 -9.06 -20.80
C GLU A 240 -23.91 -8.60 -19.71
N ASP A 241 -22.60 -8.53 -19.98
CA ASP A 241 -21.61 -8.04 -19.02
C ASP A 241 -21.78 -6.55 -18.70
N VAL A 242 -22.06 -5.73 -19.72
CA VAL A 242 -22.36 -4.31 -19.53
C VAL A 242 -23.64 -4.14 -18.71
N ASP A 243 -24.68 -4.91 -19.00
CA ASP A 243 -25.94 -4.86 -18.26
C ASP A 243 -25.77 -5.33 -16.81
N ALA A 244 -24.95 -6.36 -16.56
CA ALA A 244 -24.59 -6.81 -15.22
C ALA A 244 -23.80 -5.74 -14.44
N PHE A 245 -22.89 -5.02 -15.10
CA PHE A 245 -22.17 -3.89 -14.51
C PHE A 245 -23.13 -2.75 -14.14
N VAL A 246 -24.02 -2.36 -15.05
CA VAL A 246 -25.02 -1.31 -14.80
C VAL A 246 -25.95 -1.71 -13.66
N ALA A 247 -26.42 -2.96 -13.64
CA ALA A 247 -27.28 -3.47 -12.58
C ALA A 247 -26.62 -3.46 -11.20
N LYS A 248 -25.33 -3.84 -11.13
CA LYS A 248 -24.60 -3.91 -9.86
C LYS A 248 -24.30 -2.55 -9.23
N TYR A 249 -24.01 -1.53 -10.06
CA TYR A 249 -23.48 -0.26 -9.56
C TYR A 249 -24.40 0.94 -9.72
N PHE A 250 -25.44 0.87 -10.56
CA PHE A 250 -26.33 2.00 -10.83
C PHE A 250 -27.78 1.70 -10.48
N ILE A 251 -28.25 0.46 -10.62
CA ILE A 251 -29.62 0.10 -10.25
C ILE A 251 -29.72 -0.04 -8.72
N GLY A 252 -30.57 0.78 -8.09
CA GLY A 252 -30.78 0.77 -6.64
C GLY A 252 -29.67 1.42 -5.80
N SER A 253 -28.75 2.16 -6.43
CA SER A 253 -27.65 2.84 -5.74
C SER A 253 -28.00 4.28 -5.36
N ASP A 254 -27.81 4.61 -4.09
CA ASP A 254 -27.99 5.97 -3.58
C ASP A 254 -26.86 6.92 -4.03
N LYS A 255 -27.13 8.23 -4.01
CA LYS A 255 -26.15 9.26 -4.39
C LYS A 255 -24.84 9.16 -3.57
N GLU A 256 -24.91 8.72 -2.32
CA GLU A 256 -23.73 8.57 -1.46
C GLU A 256 -22.86 7.35 -1.79
N THR A 257 -23.46 6.21 -2.14
CA THR A 257 -22.71 5.02 -2.53
C THR A 257 -21.99 5.27 -3.85
N LEU A 258 -22.68 5.90 -4.81
CA LEU A 258 -22.08 6.36 -6.06
C LEU A 258 -20.91 7.31 -5.82
N LYS A 259 -21.05 8.29 -4.91
CA LYS A 259 -19.97 9.23 -4.53
C LYS A 259 -18.70 8.53 -4.05
N LYS A 260 -18.82 7.43 -3.30
CA LYS A 260 -17.65 6.68 -2.81
C LYS A 260 -16.89 5.96 -3.93
N THR A 261 -17.59 5.54 -4.99
CA THR A 261 -17.02 4.74 -6.07
C THR A 261 -16.84 5.50 -7.39
N VAL A 262 -17.11 6.81 -7.46
CA VAL A 262 -17.10 7.60 -8.72
C VAL A 262 -15.84 7.40 -9.55
N PHE A 263 -14.66 7.50 -8.94
CA PHE A 263 -13.39 7.40 -9.66
C PHE A 263 -13.20 6.00 -10.29
N PHE A 264 -13.56 4.97 -9.54
CA PHE A 264 -13.55 3.59 -10.03
C PHE A 264 -14.54 3.43 -11.19
N LEU A 265 -15.79 3.85 -11.00
CA LEU A 265 -16.86 3.68 -12.00
C LEU A 265 -16.55 4.43 -13.30
N ARG A 266 -15.96 5.63 -13.24
CA ARG A 266 -15.54 6.35 -14.46
C ARG A 266 -14.41 5.66 -15.19
N LYS A 267 -13.41 5.15 -14.45
CA LYS A 267 -12.34 4.35 -15.06
C LYS A 267 -12.93 3.12 -15.74
N GLU A 268 -13.84 2.43 -15.06
CA GLU A 268 -14.48 1.22 -15.58
C GLU A 268 -15.34 1.48 -16.82
N ILE A 269 -16.14 2.54 -16.82
CA ILE A 269 -16.93 2.96 -18.01
C ILE A 269 -16.01 3.24 -19.20
N LYS A 270 -14.89 3.94 -18.99
CA LYS A 270 -13.91 4.18 -20.07
C LYS A 270 -13.32 2.88 -20.59
N ASN A 271 -12.99 1.96 -19.69
CA ASN A 271 -12.39 0.68 -20.04
C ASN A 271 -13.38 -0.19 -20.82
N LEU A 272 -14.67 -0.20 -20.44
CA LEU A 272 -15.74 -0.86 -21.19
C LEU A 272 -15.96 -0.23 -22.58
N GLN A 273 -15.94 1.10 -22.69
CA GLN A 273 -16.04 1.78 -23.99
C GLN A 273 -14.84 1.50 -24.89
N HIS A 274 -13.64 1.38 -24.32
CA HIS A 274 -12.44 1.01 -25.05
C HIS A 274 -12.45 -0.47 -25.48
N ALA A 275 -12.91 -1.35 -24.59
CA ALA A 275 -13.13 -2.76 -24.88
C ALA A 275 -14.10 -2.96 -26.06
N ALA A 276 -15.22 -2.21 -26.08
CA ALA A 276 -16.18 -2.24 -27.17
C ALA A 276 -15.58 -1.90 -28.54
N LYS A 277 -14.54 -1.04 -28.58
CA LYS A 277 -13.81 -0.69 -29.82
C LYS A 277 -12.81 -1.75 -30.26
N ARG A 278 -12.23 -2.49 -29.30
CA ARG A 278 -11.24 -3.54 -29.57
C ARG A 278 -11.89 -4.87 -29.93
N LEU A 279 -13.03 -5.17 -29.32
CA LEU A 279 -13.79 -6.39 -29.58
C LEU A 279 -14.59 -6.26 -30.87
N PHE A 280 -14.77 -7.38 -31.56
CA PHE A 280 -15.63 -7.46 -32.74
C PHE A 280 -17.09 -7.56 -32.29
N VAL A 281 -17.67 -6.40 -31.96
CA VAL A 281 -19.08 -6.26 -31.56
C VAL A 281 -19.89 -5.75 -32.76
N SER A 282 -21.14 -6.21 -32.87
CA SER A 282 -22.08 -5.71 -33.88
C SER A 282 -22.33 -4.21 -33.71
N SER A 283 -22.58 -3.51 -34.82
CA SER A 283 -22.85 -2.06 -34.80
C SER A 283 -24.01 -1.69 -33.86
N HIS A 284 -25.06 -2.51 -33.85
CA HIS A 284 -26.22 -2.30 -32.97
C HIS A 284 -25.83 -2.37 -31.48
N VAL A 285 -25.16 -3.45 -31.06
CA VAL A 285 -24.75 -3.62 -29.66
C VAL A 285 -23.71 -2.58 -29.24
N PHE A 286 -22.80 -2.20 -30.13
CA PHE A 286 -21.84 -1.12 -29.88
C PHE A 286 -22.56 0.21 -29.60
N ALA A 287 -23.54 0.59 -30.43
CA ALA A 287 -24.30 1.81 -30.24
C ALA A 287 -25.13 1.78 -28.95
N GLU A 288 -25.81 0.66 -28.66
CA GLU A 288 -26.65 0.50 -27.48
C GLU A 288 -25.84 0.55 -26.18
N THR A 289 -24.77 -0.25 -26.07
CA THR A 289 -23.90 -0.30 -24.90
C THR A 289 -23.20 1.04 -24.66
N ARG A 290 -22.75 1.73 -25.73
CA ARG A 290 -22.18 3.07 -25.64
C ARG A 290 -23.19 4.07 -25.06
N LEU A 291 -24.44 4.02 -25.51
CA LEU A 291 -25.50 4.91 -25.03
C LEU A 291 -25.84 4.62 -23.56
N LYS A 292 -25.93 3.35 -23.15
CA LYS A 292 -26.12 2.94 -21.75
C LYS A 292 -24.99 3.44 -20.85
N LEU A 293 -23.74 3.22 -21.25
CA LEU A 293 -22.55 3.67 -20.52
C LEU A 293 -22.44 5.20 -20.46
N SER A 294 -22.85 5.91 -21.51
CA SER A 294 -22.91 7.38 -21.50
C SER A 294 -23.93 7.91 -20.50
N LYS A 295 -25.12 7.28 -20.41
CA LYS A 295 -26.11 7.64 -19.39
C LYS A 295 -25.57 7.45 -17.97
N CYS A 296 -24.85 6.35 -17.73
CA CYS A 296 -24.20 6.09 -16.44
C CYS A 296 -23.09 7.13 -16.15
N TRP A 297 -22.32 7.52 -17.17
CA TRP A 297 -21.31 8.57 -17.07
C TRP A 297 -21.91 9.92 -16.68
N ASP A 298 -23.06 10.27 -17.26
CA ASP A 298 -23.75 11.53 -16.96
C ASP A 298 -24.29 11.55 -15.53
N GLN A 299 -24.72 10.41 -14.98
CA GLN A 299 -25.09 10.31 -13.55
C GLN A 299 -23.91 10.61 -12.62
N LEU A 300 -22.69 10.22 -12.99
CA LEU A 300 -21.47 10.49 -12.23
C LEU A 300 -20.92 11.91 -12.44
N LYS A 301 -21.38 12.61 -13.47
CA LYS A 301 -20.89 13.94 -13.82
C LYS A 301 -21.29 14.93 -12.73
N GLY A 302 -20.35 15.79 -12.33
CA GLY A 302 -20.55 16.76 -11.25
C GLY A 302 -20.33 16.19 -9.84
N MET A 303 -20.48 14.87 -9.63
CA MET A 303 -20.19 14.25 -8.32
C MET A 303 -18.73 14.44 -7.88
N GLU A 304 -17.76 14.38 -8.80
CA GLU A 304 -16.35 14.69 -8.48
C GLU A 304 -16.15 16.14 -8.05
N LYS A 305 -16.88 17.08 -8.66
CA LYS A 305 -16.82 18.50 -8.29
C LYS A 305 -17.40 18.69 -6.89
N GLU A 306 -18.53 18.02 -6.59
CA GLU A 306 -19.09 17.97 -5.25
C GLU A 306 -18.12 17.34 -4.24
N ILE A 307 -17.46 16.22 -4.56
CA ILE A 307 -16.47 15.57 -3.68
C ILE A 307 -15.27 16.48 -3.44
N ARG A 308 -14.73 17.12 -4.48
CA ARG A 308 -13.61 18.07 -4.35
C ARG A 308 -14.02 19.30 -3.53
N GLN A 309 -15.25 19.80 -3.71
CA GLN A 309 -15.78 20.90 -2.92
C GLN A 309 -15.97 20.50 -1.45
N GLU A 310 -16.50 19.31 -1.17
CA GLU A 310 -16.67 18.81 0.19
C GLU A 310 -15.33 18.57 0.89
N GLN A 311 -14.37 17.96 0.18
CA GLN A 311 -12.99 17.80 0.68
C GLN A 311 -12.32 19.17 0.89
N GLY A 312 -12.57 20.14 0.01
CA GLY A 312 -12.09 21.51 0.17
C GLY A 312 -12.68 22.19 1.40
N ARG A 313 -14.00 22.07 1.61
CA ARG A 313 -14.71 22.60 2.78
C ARG A 313 -14.19 21.95 4.07
N LEU A 314 -14.05 20.62 4.08
CA LEU A 314 -13.50 19.88 5.21
C LEU A 314 -12.06 20.31 5.54
N ARG A 315 -11.22 20.59 4.53
CA ARG A 315 -9.87 21.11 4.76
C ARG A 315 -9.87 22.51 5.37
N VAL A 316 -10.76 23.40 4.93
CA VAL A 316 -10.87 24.74 5.51
C VAL A 316 -11.33 24.66 6.97
N VAL A 317 -12.40 23.90 7.23
CA VAL A 317 -12.92 23.67 8.60
C VAL A 317 -11.86 22.99 9.47
N SER A 318 -11.15 21.99 8.94
CA SER A 318 -10.06 21.31 9.65
C SER A 318 -8.91 22.26 9.97
N ALA A 319 -8.55 23.17 9.06
CA ALA A 319 -7.49 24.15 9.31
C ALA A 319 -7.86 25.14 10.41
N GLU A 320 -9.12 25.60 10.44
CA GLU A 320 -9.66 26.46 11.51
C GLU A 320 -9.68 25.73 12.86
N ASN A 321 -10.26 24.53 12.89
CA ASN A 321 -10.32 23.68 14.10
C ASN A 321 -8.93 23.30 14.61
N SER A 322 -8.00 22.97 13.71
CA SER A 322 -6.60 22.64 14.04
C SER A 322 -5.89 23.84 14.64
N LYS A 323 -6.15 25.05 14.14
CA LYS A 323 -5.60 26.28 14.72
C LYS A 323 -6.11 26.53 16.14
N GLU A 324 -7.41 26.32 16.39
CA GLU A 324 -7.99 26.44 17.74
C GLU A 324 -7.35 25.42 18.70
N VAL A 325 -7.20 24.16 18.27
CA VAL A 325 -6.57 23.12 19.10
C VAL A 325 -5.10 23.43 19.37
N ARG A 326 -4.33 23.90 18.39
CA ARG A 326 -2.93 24.31 18.60
C ARG A 326 -2.82 25.48 19.56
N GLN A 327 -3.76 26.42 19.54
CA GLN A 327 -3.79 27.51 20.51
C GLN A 327 -4.00 26.99 21.94
N MET A 328 -4.95 26.07 22.14
CA MET A 328 -5.14 25.42 23.45
C MET A 328 -3.91 24.60 23.88
N LEU A 329 -3.24 23.90 22.97
CA LEU A 329 -1.99 23.20 23.27
C LEU A 329 -0.86 24.16 23.66
N ALA A 330 -0.78 25.34 23.02
CA ALA A 330 0.19 26.37 23.38
C ALA A 330 -0.06 26.97 24.78
N GLU A 331 -1.33 27.20 25.14
CA GLU A 331 -1.72 27.64 26.50
C GLU A 331 -1.37 26.59 27.55
N VAL A 332 -1.60 25.31 27.27
CA VAL A 332 -1.21 24.22 28.17
C VAL A 332 0.31 24.10 28.26
N SER A 333 1.03 24.32 27.16
CA SER A 333 2.49 24.37 27.15
C SER A 333 3.03 25.51 28.02
N SER A 334 2.43 26.70 28.01
CA SER A 334 2.85 27.79 28.89
C SER A 334 2.56 27.47 30.36
N LEU A 335 1.39 26.89 30.67
CA LEU A 335 1.06 26.45 32.03
C LEU A 335 2.04 25.40 32.56
N LEU A 336 2.53 24.50 31.69
CA LEU A 336 3.53 23.51 32.03
C LEU A 336 4.91 24.13 32.31
N ILE A 337 5.29 25.19 31.58
CA ILE A 337 6.54 25.93 31.80
C ILE A 337 6.48 26.71 33.11
N GLU A 338 5.36 27.39 33.39
CA GLU A 338 5.14 28.20 34.60
C GLU A 338 5.08 27.39 35.90
N GLY A 339 5.06 26.05 35.81
CA GLY A 339 5.11 25.18 37.00
C GLY A 339 3.79 25.13 37.76
N ASN A 340 2.67 25.35 37.07
CA ASN A 340 1.33 25.19 37.65
C ASN A 340 1.05 23.73 38.04
N ASP A 341 -0.02 23.52 38.80
CA ASP A 341 -0.46 22.21 39.29
C ASP A 341 -0.54 21.17 38.16
N LEU A 342 0.38 20.20 38.19
CA LEU A 342 0.54 19.14 37.19
C LEU A 342 -0.75 18.32 37.00
N SER A 343 -1.61 18.26 38.02
CA SER A 343 -2.90 17.57 37.95
C SER A 343 -3.92 18.33 37.09
N LYS A 344 -3.86 19.66 37.07
CA LYS A 344 -4.73 20.50 36.23
C LYS A 344 -4.28 20.44 34.76
N VAL A 345 -2.97 20.58 34.53
CA VAL A 345 -2.37 20.47 33.19
C VAL A 345 -2.72 19.12 32.54
N ARG A 346 -2.70 18.01 33.30
CA ARG A 346 -3.12 16.69 32.79
C ARG A 346 -4.60 16.65 32.40
N LYS A 347 -5.49 17.23 33.21
CA LYS A 347 -6.93 17.30 32.91
C LYS A 347 -7.21 18.13 31.66
N ASP A 348 -6.47 19.20 31.46
CA ASP A 348 -6.60 20.06 30.28
C ASP A 348 -6.13 19.33 29.00
N LEU A 349 -5.02 18.58 29.06
CA LEU A 349 -4.58 17.71 27.95
C LEU A 349 -5.60 16.60 27.64
N GLU A 350 -6.19 15.98 28.64
CA GLU A 350 -7.26 14.99 28.45
C GLU A 350 -8.53 15.61 27.85
N GLY A 351 -8.84 16.86 28.22
CA GLY A 351 -9.91 17.66 27.62
C GLY A 351 -9.66 17.97 26.14
N ILE A 352 -8.44 18.37 25.78
CA ILE A 352 -8.02 18.61 24.40
C ILE A 352 -8.10 17.31 23.57
N SER A 353 -7.67 16.17 24.14
CA SER A 353 -7.78 14.86 23.50
C SER A 353 -9.23 14.48 23.17
N LYS A 354 -10.19 14.82 24.05
CA LYS A 354 -11.63 14.63 23.79
C LYS A 354 -12.13 15.57 22.69
N LYS A 355 -11.70 16.84 22.67
CA LYS A 355 -12.04 17.80 21.61
C LYS A 355 -11.54 17.34 20.23
N ILE A 356 -10.30 16.84 20.14
CA ILE A 356 -9.74 16.31 18.88
C ILE A 356 -10.60 15.16 18.30
N ARG A 357 -11.26 14.36 19.14
CA ARG A 357 -12.15 13.27 18.68
C ARG A 357 -13.53 13.77 18.24
N ALA A 358 -13.96 14.93 18.72
CA ALA A 358 -15.28 15.48 18.46
C ALA A 358 -15.30 16.46 17.28
N LEU A 359 -14.16 17.03 16.92
CA LEU A 359 -14.04 18.01 15.83
C LEU A 359 -13.83 17.34 14.48
N ASP A 360 -14.38 17.96 13.43
CA ASP A 360 -14.12 17.58 12.05
C ASP A 360 -12.69 17.98 11.67
N LEU A 361 -11.80 17.00 11.67
CA LEU A 361 -10.38 17.16 11.34
C LEU A 361 -9.98 16.17 10.24
N THR A 362 -9.06 16.60 9.39
CA THR A 362 -8.43 15.72 8.41
C THR A 362 -7.49 14.73 9.11
N HIS A 363 -7.27 13.58 8.48
CA HIS A 363 -6.39 12.55 9.03
C HIS A 363 -4.98 13.08 9.36
N ASP A 364 -4.41 13.90 8.48
CA ASP A 364 -3.06 14.43 8.65
C ASP A 364 -3.00 15.45 9.80
N ASP A 365 -4.03 16.29 9.93
CA ASP A 365 -4.15 17.22 11.06
C ASP A 365 -4.28 16.46 12.39
N VAL A 366 -5.09 15.40 12.46
CA VAL A 366 -5.22 14.55 13.66
C VAL A 366 -3.88 13.93 14.07
N ILE A 367 -3.09 13.45 13.11
CA ILE A 367 -1.76 12.91 13.39
C ILE A 367 -0.84 14.00 13.95
N SER A 368 -0.83 15.18 13.34
CA SER A 368 0.02 16.29 13.80
C SER A 368 -0.32 16.72 15.23
N LEU A 369 -1.61 16.92 15.52
CA LEU A 369 -2.09 17.35 16.83
C LEU A 369 -1.85 16.29 17.90
N LYS A 370 -2.03 15.01 17.58
CA LYS A 370 -1.70 13.92 18.51
C LYS A 370 -0.21 13.86 18.84
N LYS A 371 0.65 14.15 17.87
CA LYS A 371 2.10 14.19 18.07
C LYS A 371 2.50 15.35 19.00
N GLU A 372 1.96 16.55 18.75
CA GLU A 372 2.17 17.73 19.61
C GLU A 372 1.65 17.47 21.04
N MET A 373 0.47 16.86 21.17
CA MET A 373 -0.11 16.49 22.47
C MET A 373 0.73 15.43 23.19
N GLN A 374 1.27 14.44 22.48
CA GLN A 374 2.16 13.43 23.07
C GLN A 374 3.43 14.07 23.64
N GLN A 375 4.03 15.03 22.93
CA GLN A 375 5.20 15.77 23.43
C GLN A 375 4.91 16.48 24.75
N LEU A 376 3.72 17.08 24.90
CA LEU A 376 3.32 17.71 26.17
C LEU A 376 3.07 16.69 27.29
N PHE A 377 2.50 15.52 26.97
CA PHE A 377 2.37 14.43 27.95
C PHE A 377 3.74 13.90 28.41
N ASP A 378 4.70 13.78 27.51
CA ASP A 378 6.06 13.34 27.84
C ASP A 378 6.75 14.36 28.76
N GLN A 379 6.66 15.66 28.44
CA GLN A 379 7.21 16.74 29.30
C GLN A 379 6.53 16.79 30.68
N LEU A 380 5.22 16.56 30.76
CA LEU A 380 4.50 16.48 32.03
C LEU A 380 4.97 15.29 32.87
N ARG A 381 5.21 14.15 32.24
CA ARG A 381 5.74 12.95 32.91
C ARG A 381 7.15 13.18 33.44
N GLU A 382 8.03 13.78 32.65
CA GLU A 382 9.39 14.13 33.09
C GLU A 382 9.38 15.05 34.32
N LYS A 383 8.50 16.06 34.36
CA LYS A 383 8.36 16.94 35.53
C LYS A 383 7.78 16.22 36.76
N GLN A 384 6.86 15.28 36.57
CA GLN A 384 6.34 14.45 37.66
C GLN A 384 7.43 13.53 38.23
N ASP A 385 8.16 12.83 37.37
CA ASP A 385 9.25 11.93 37.76
C ASP A 385 10.37 12.71 38.49
N ALA A 386 10.70 13.92 38.03
CA ALA A 386 11.68 14.79 38.70
C ALA A 386 11.22 15.27 40.08
N ALA A 387 9.93 15.63 40.22
CA ALA A 387 9.37 16.02 41.51
C ALA A 387 9.33 14.85 42.51
N GLU A 388 8.95 13.66 42.04
CA GLU A 388 8.95 12.45 42.86
C GLU A 388 10.37 12.05 43.28
N HIS A 389 11.34 12.10 42.35
CA HIS A 389 12.74 11.82 42.67
C HIS A 389 13.30 12.80 43.71
N SER A 390 13.01 14.10 43.60
CA SER A 390 13.43 15.10 44.58
C SER A 390 12.84 14.82 45.97
N TYR A 391 11.56 14.44 46.05
CA TYR A 391 10.91 14.07 47.29
C TYR A 391 11.49 12.79 47.91
N GLN A 392 11.76 11.76 47.09
CA GLN A 392 12.40 10.53 47.55
C GLN A 392 13.83 10.78 48.05
N GLU A 393 14.59 11.64 47.38
CA GLU A 393 15.95 12.02 47.79
C GLU A 393 15.95 12.78 49.11
N GLN A 394 14.98 13.68 49.34
CA GLN A 394 14.81 14.36 50.62
C GLN A 394 14.49 13.37 51.74
N LEU A 395 13.57 12.43 51.52
CA LEU A 395 13.26 11.38 52.50
C LEU A 395 14.47 10.48 52.79
N ALA A 396 15.30 10.18 51.78
CA ALA A 396 16.52 9.40 51.95
C ALA A 396 17.56 10.15 52.79
N LYS A 397 17.76 11.45 52.50
CA LYS A 397 18.64 12.33 53.27
C LYS A 397 18.18 12.44 54.74
N ASP A 398 16.89 12.65 54.98
CA ASP A 398 16.33 12.70 56.32
C ASP A 398 16.50 11.37 57.09
N LYS A 399 16.31 10.23 56.41
CA LYS A 399 16.58 8.90 56.99
C LYS A 399 18.05 8.72 57.32
N GLN A 400 18.95 9.20 56.46
CA GLN A 400 20.40 9.10 56.67
C GLN A 400 20.84 9.94 57.88
N VAL A 401 20.39 11.20 57.96
CA VAL A 401 20.66 12.08 59.11
C VAL A 401 20.19 11.45 60.42
N LYS A 402 18.98 10.87 60.43
CA LYS A 402 18.45 10.15 61.61
C LYS A 402 19.31 8.94 61.99
N LYS A 403 19.79 8.17 61.00
CA LYS A 403 20.64 6.99 61.24
C LYS A 403 22.04 7.36 61.76
N GLU A 404 22.62 8.44 61.28
CA GLU A 404 23.92 8.95 61.75
C GLU A 404 23.82 9.48 63.19
N ALA A 405 22.75 10.22 63.51
CA ALA A 405 22.49 10.67 64.88
C ALA A 405 22.32 9.48 65.86
N ALA A 406 21.59 8.44 65.45
CA ALA A 406 21.43 7.21 66.24
C ALA A 406 22.76 6.50 66.52
N ARG A 407 23.61 6.34 65.49
CA ARG A 407 24.94 5.71 65.62
C ARG A 407 25.87 6.48 66.55
N SER A 408 25.95 7.80 66.41
CA SER A 408 26.80 8.64 67.26
C SER A 408 26.42 8.52 68.74
N LEU A 409 25.12 8.45 69.06
CA LEU A 409 24.67 8.26 70.44
C LEU A 409 24.99 6.85 70.96
N ALA A 410 24.79 5.81 70.14
CA ALA A 410 25.13 4.43 70.51
C ALA A 410 26.63 4.25 70.78
N GLU A 411 27.49 4.88 69.97
CA GLU A 411 28.94 4.89 70.19
C GLU A 411 29.31 5.62 71.49
N ARG A 412 28.67 6.76 71.80
CA ARG A 412 28.89 7.46 73.08
C ARG A 412 28.45 6.65 74.31
N ILE A 413 27.35 5.91 74.20
CA ILE A 413 26.86 5.06 75.30
C ILE A 413 27.78 3.84 75.50
N THR A 414 28.25 3.23 74.41
CA THR A 414 29.16 2.07 74.50
C THR A 414 30.54 2.47 75.03
N THR A 415 31.10 3.61 74.62
CA THR A 415 32.37 4.11 75.17
C THR A 415 32.25 4.46 76.65
N PHE A 416 31.17 5.16 77.06
CA PHE A 416 30.90 5.47 78.46
C PHE A 416 30.72 4.21 79.33
N SER A 417 29.99 3.22 78.83
CA SER A 417 29.78 1.96 79.57
C SER A 417 31.10 1.20 79.74
N LYS A 418 31.97 1.23 78.72
CA LYS A 418 33.29 0.62 78.76
C LYS A 418 34.23 1.32 79.76
N THR A 419 34.31 2.65 79.74
CA THR A 419 35.13 3.40 80.72
C THR A 419 34.69 3.16 82.15
N CYS A 420 33.38 3.02 82.40
CA CYS A 420 32.86 2.65 83.71
C CYS A 420 33.27 1.22 84.11
N SER A 421 33.24 0.25 83.19
CA SER A 421 33.64 -1.14 83.46
C SER A 421 35.14 -1.31 83.73
N GLU A 422 35.97 -0.43 83.17
CA GLU A 422 37.43 -0.42 83.37
C GLU A 422 37.84 0.28 84.68
N GLY A 423 36.88 0.78 85.48
CA GLY A 423 37.13 1.36 86.81
C GLY A 423 37.56 2.82 86.79
N ASN A 424 37.53 3.50 85.64
CA ASN A 424 37.82 4.93 85.51
C ASN A 424 36.61 5.79 85.91
N ILE A 425 36.15 5.64 87.15
CA ILE A 425 34.96 6.32 87.67
C ILE A 425 35.38 7.61 88.36
N THR A 426 34.89 8.74 87.86
CA THR A 426 35.13 10.08 88.41
C THR A 426 33.88 10.62 89.10
N SER A 427 34.00 11.75 89.82
CA SER A 427 32.84 12.42 90.43
C SER A 427 31.79 12.88 89.40
N GLU A 428 32.18 13.04 88.13
CA GLU A 428 31.34 13.56 87.04
C GLU A 428 30.62 12.45 86.27
N SER A 429 31.00 11.17 86.44
CA SER A 429 30.41 10.04 85.73
C SER A 429 28.90 9.89 85.96
N ARG A 430 28.38 10.37 87.10
CA ARG A 430 26.94 10.37 87.38
C ARG A 430 26.16 11.41 86.57
N GLU A 431 26.76 12.58 86.32
CA GLU A 431 26.17 13.65 85.51
C GLU A 431 26.21 13.26 84.03
N GLU A 432 27.32 12.70 83.56
CA GLU A 432 27.45 12.17 82.20
C GLU A 432 26.39 11.09 81.91
N TRP A 433 26.14 10.17 82.85
CA TRP A 433 25.06 9.18 82.73
C TRP A 433 23.68 9.83 82.57
N GLN A 434 23.36 10.86 83.36
CA GLN A 434 22.08 11.56 83.26
C GLN A 434 21.91 12.24 81.89
N THR A 435 22.98 12.88 81.38
CA THR A 435 22.93 13.53 80.06
C THR A 435 22.70 12.52 78.93
N LEU A 436 23.36 11.35 78.98
CA LEU A 436 23.17 10.29 77.99
C LEU A 436 21.77 9.69 78.06
N LYS A 437 21.21 9.53 79.25
CA LYS A 437 19.84 9.02 79.45
C LYS A 437 18.78 9.99 78.93
N GLU A 438 18.96 11.29 79.12
CA GLU A 438 18.08 12.30 78.54
C GLU A 438 18.16 12.34 77.01
N LEU A 439 19.37 12.23 76.44
CA LEU A 439 19.57 12.19 75.00
C LEU A 439 18.92 10.95 74.37
N LEU A 440 19.02 9.78 75.03
CA LEU A 440 18.33 8.55 74.63
C LEU A 440 16.79 8.68 74.74
N GLY A 441 16.30 9.40 75.75
CA GLY A 441 14.89 9.73 75.91
C GLY A 441 14.33 10.60 74.78
N LYS A 442 15.11 11.60 74.34
CA LYS A 442 14.73 12.57 73.28
C LYS A 442 14.75 11.98 71.86
N MET A 443 15.42 10.84 71.63
CA MET A 443 15.41 10.16 70.33
C MET A 443 14.17 9.28 70.16
N SER A 444 13.12 9.86 69.56
CA SER A 444 11.86 9.17 69.26
C SER A 444 11.90 8.28 68.02
N PHE A 445 12.93 8.39 67.19
CA PHE A 445 13.09 7.66 65.92
C PHE A 445 13.93 6.37 66.05
N LEU A 446 14.45 6.06 67.25
CA LEU A 446 15.17 4.81 67.50
C LEU A 446 14.21 3.62 67.55
N PRO A 447 14.56 2.48 66.93
CA PRO A 447 13.82 1.24 67.11
C PRO A 447 13.73 0.87 68.60
N PRO A 448 12.58 0.38 69.10
CA PRO A 448 12.43 -0.12 70.46
C PRO A 448 13.55 -1.07 70.94
N PRO A 449 14.02 -2.07 70.16
CA PRO A 449 15.07 -2.99 70.62
C PRO A 449 16.41 -2.29 70.84
N GLU A 450 16.79 -1.36 69.95
CA GLU A 450 18.05 -0.60 70.08
C GLU A 450 17.99 0.33 71.29
N LYS A 451 16.83 0.98 71.52
CA LYS A 451 16.62 1.85 72.67
C LYS A 451 16.71 1.08 73.99
N ILE A 452 16.09 -0.10 74.07
CA ILE A 452 16.14 -0.96 75.26
C ILE A 452 17.56 -1.46 75.52
N SER A 453 18.29 -1.88 74.49
CA SER A 453 19.67 -2.34 74.64
C SER A 453 20.60 -1.24 75.15
N LEU A 454 20.49 -0.02 74.62
CA LEU A 454 21.28 1.13 75.07
C LEU A 454 20.90 1.56 76.49
N ASP A 455 19.62 1.50 76.87
CA ASP A 455 19.19 1.79 78.23
C ASP A 455 19.74 0.77 79.24
N ASN A 456 19.78 -0.52 78.87
CA ASN A 456 20.40 -1.56 79.71
C ASN A 456 21.90 -1.33 79.91
N GLN A 457 22.63 -0.95 78.85
CA GLN A 457 24.06 -0.61 78.98
C GLN A 457 24.28 0.56 79.94
N LEU A 458 23.45 1.61 79.84
CA LEU A 458 23.49 2.73 80.77
C LEU A 458 23.14 2.30 82.20
N ASN A 459 22.12 1.47 82.39
CA ASN A 459 21.71 1.01 83.72
C ASN A 459 22.80 0.15 84.38
N LEU A 460 23.48 -0.71 83.62
CA LEU A 460 24.63 -1.49 84.10
C LEU A 460 25.80 -0.57 84.50
N ALA A 461 26.12 0.43 83.66
CA ALA A 461 27.14 1.43 83.96
C ALA A 461 26.82 2.21 85.26
N LEU A 462 25.55 2.59 85.47
CA LEU A 462 25.11 3.22 86.73
C LEU A 462 25.32 2.30 87.93
N GLN A 463 25.04 1.00 87.79
CA GLN A 463 25.27 0.04 88.86
C GLN A 463 26.75 -0.03 89.23
N THR A 464 27.64 -0.07 88.24
CA THR A 464 29.10 -0.02 88.46
C THR A 464 29.55 1.27 89.15
N ILE A 465 29.06 2.43 88.69
CA ILE A 465 29.38 3.75 89.29
C ILE A 465 28.98 3.79 90.76
N VAL A 466 27.76 3.36 91.08
CA VAL A 466 27.29 3.41 92.47
C VAL A 466 28.01 2.38 93.33
N ASN A 467 28.27 1.17 92.84
CA ASN A 467 29.02 0.17 93.59
C ASN A 467 30.42 0.67 93.95
N PHE A 468 31.10 1.36 93.01
CA PHE A 468 32.40 2.00 93.28
C PHE A 468 32.34 3.05 94.39
N PHE A 469 31.35 3.95 94.35
CA PHE A 469 31.17 4.94 95.42
C PHE A 469 30.77 4.30 96.76
N GLU A 470 29.96 3.25 96.75
CA GLU A 470 29.62 2.47 97.94
C GLU A 470 30.86 1.78 98.54
N GLU A 471 31.71 1.16 97.72
CA GLU A 471 32.96 0.53 98.16
C GLU A 471 33.95 1.54 98.72
N GLN A 472 34.09 2.71 98.10
CA GLN A 472 34.87 3.82 98.65
C GLN A 472 34.36 4.24 100.03
N LEU A 473 33.04 4.36 100.23
CA LEU A 473 32.44 4.70 101.52
C LEU A 473 32.69 3.61 102.59
N LEU A 474 32.71 2.34 102.20
CA LEU A 474 32.94 1.19 103.09
C LEU A 474 34.41 0.97 103.46
N SER A 475 35.35 1.53 102.68
CA SER A 475 36.80 1.41 102.90
C SER A 475 37.39 2.34 103.98
N SER A 476 36.56 3.10 104.72
CA SER A 476 37.07 4.01 105.77
C SER A 476 37.77 3.24 106.91
N PRO A 477 38.97 3.67 107.35
CA PRO A 477 39.75 3.00 108.39
C PRO A 477 39.25 3.27 109.83
N ASP A 478 38.43 4.30 110.07
CA ASP A 478 37.90 4.59 111.40
C ASP A 478 36.61 3.79 111.69
N SER A 479 36.60 3.04 112.80
CA SER A 479 35.48 2.21 113.25
C SER A 479 34.15 2.98 113.41
N ARG A 480 34.19 4.25 113.84
CA ARG A 480 32.98 5.05 114.07
C ARG A 480 32.42 5.62 112.76
N GLU A 481 33.29 6.13 111.90
CA GLU A 481 32.92 6.59 110.54
C GLU A 481 32.46 5.43 109.67
N LYS A 482 33.10 4.26 109.77
CA LYS A 482 32.69 3.04 109.07
C LYS A 482 31.26 2.62 109.43
N LEU A 483 30.88 2.70 110.71
CA LEU A 483 29.51 2.40 111.15
C LEU A 483 28.48 3.40 110.61
N VAL A 484 28.84 4.69 110.52
CA VAL A 484 28.00 5.73 109.90
C VAL A 484 27.87 5.50 108.39
N ASN A 485 28.98 5.23 107.71
CA ASN A 485 29.02 4.95 106.27
C ASN A 485 28.26 3.67 105.93
N MET A 486 28.38 2.60 106.73
CA MET A 486 27.59 1.38 106.55
C MET A 486 26.08 1.63 106.73
N ARG A 487 25.67 2.48 107.69
CA ARG A 487 24.26 2.88 107.82
C ARG A 487 23.77 3.71 106.64
N GLN A 488 24.63 4.56 106.08
CA GLN A 488 24.34 5.34 104.88
C GLN A 488 24.22 4.45 103.63
N VAL A 489 25.16 3.53 103.41
CA VAL A 489 25.11 2.52 102.33
C VAL A 489 23.89 1.62 102.48
N LEU A 490 23.54 1.21 103.71
CA LEU A 490 22.30 0.47 103.98
C LEU A 490 21.04 1.25 103.59
N LYS A 491 21.01 2.56 103.86
CA LYS A 491 19.91 3.43 103.45
C LYS A 491 19.84 3.53 101.92
N GLN A 492 20.98 3.75 101.26
CA GLN A 492 21.08 3.81 99.79
C GLN A 492 20.65 2.48 99.13
N ARG A 493 21.09 1.33 99.66
CA ARG A 493 20.66 0.02 99.16
C ARG A 493 19.16 -0.23 99.35
N ARG A 494 18.57 0.24 100.46
CA ARG A 494 17.12 0.15 100.69
C ARG A 494 16.32 1.04 99.72
N GLU A 495 16.80 2.24 99.45
CA GLU A 495 16.21 3.15 98.47
C GLU A 495 16.27 2.54 97.06
N ARG A 496 17.45 2.04 96.66
CA ARG A 496 17.65 1.31 95.40
C ARG A 496 16.76 0.08 95.27
N ARG A 497 16.56 -0.68 96.35
CA ARG A 497 15.64 -1.83 96.36
C ARG A 497 14.21 -1.40 96.05
N GLN A 498 13.78 -0.27 96.60
CA GLN A 498 12.46 0.27 96.31
C GLN A 498 12.35 0.70 94.84
N GLU A 499 13.35 1.41 94.32
CA GLU A 499 13.41 1.83 92.91
C GLU A 499 13.40 0.63 91.94
N LEU A 500 14.19 -0.41 92.21
CA LEU A 500 14.26 -1.62 91.39
C LEU A 500 12.96 -2.41 91.44
N LYS A 501 12.29 -2.44 92.61
CA LYS A 501 10.97 -3.07 92.75
C LYS A 501 9.91 -2.32 91.96
N ASP A 502 9.93 -0.99 91.98
CA ASP A 502 9.00 -0.15 91.24
C ASP A 502 9.23 -0.29 89.71
N LYS A 503 10.48 -0.38 89.26
CA LYS A 503 10.85 -0.68 87.87
C LYS A 503 10.36 -2.06 87.44
N LEU A 504 10.60 -3.10 88.25
CA LEU A 504 10.15 -4.47 87.97
C LEU A 504 8.62 -4.58 87.86
N GLU A 505 7.87 -3.78 88.64
CA GLU A 505 6.41 -3.71 88.52
C GLU A 505 5.97 -3.02 87.20
N GLN A 506 6.69 -1.99 86.76
CA GLN A 506 6.44 -1.33 85.48
C GLN A 506 6.74 -2.26 84.30
N ASP A 507 7.86 -2.98 84.33
CA ASP A 507 8.24 -3.91 83.27
C ASP A 507 7.29 -5.12 83.19
N LYS A 508 6.76 -5.59 84.33
CA LYS A 508 5.67 -6.59 84.36
C LYS A 508 4.37 -6.07 83.75
N LYS A 509 4.01 -4.80 83.98
CA LYS A 509 2.84 -4.17 83.35
C LYS A 509 3.04 -4.05 81.83
N LEU A 510 4.22 -3.64 81.38
CA LEU A 510 4.57 -3.54 79.97
C LEU A 510 4.57 -4.92 79.28
N LEU A 511 5.12 -5.95 79.93
CA LEU A 511 5.06 -7.33 79.48
C LEU A 511 3.61 -7.81 79.30
N GLY A 512 2.75 -7.57 80.30
CA GLY A 512 1.33 -7.94 80.24
C GLY A 512 0.54 -7.21 79.14
N SER A 513 0.95 -5.99 78.79
CA SER A 513 0.33 -5.22 77.70
C SER A 513 0.85 -5.56 76.29
N SER A 514 1.97 -6.28 76.17
CA SER A 514 2.66 -6.54 74.90
C SER A 514 2.26 -7.86 74.22
N GLY A 515 1.17 -8.51 74.66
CA GLY A 515 0.79 -9.88 74.26
C GLY A 515 0.49 -10.12 72.77
N LEU A 516 0.43 -9.08 71.94
CA LEU A 516 0.26 -9.19 70.47
C LEU A 516 1.58 -9.09 69.69
N ASP A 517 2.67 -8.67 70.35
CA ASP A 517 3.98 -8.47 69.74
C ASP A 517 5.00 -9.39 70.43
N PHE A 518 5.23 -10.57 69.83
CA PHE A 518 6.05 -11.63 70.41
C PHE A 518 7.49 -11.19 70.68
N ASP A 519 8.09 -10.39 69.80
CA ASP A 519 9.46 -9.91 69.97
C ASP A 519 9.55 -8.94 71.15
N ARG A 520 8.55 -8.07 71.27
CA ARG A 520 8.46 -7.13 72.40
C ARG A 520 8.18 -7.84 73.73
N ALA A 521 7.34 -8.87 73.72
CA ALA A 521 7.07 -9.70 74.90
C ALA A 521 8.32 -10.47 75.35
N MET A 522 9.10 -11.02 74.42
CA MET A 522 10.35 -11.71 74.73
C MET A 522 11.39 -10.77 75.37
N GLN A 523 11.50 -9.54 74.85
CA GLN A 523 12.42 -8.52 75.40
C GLN A 523 12.04 -8.09 76.83
N TYR A 524 10.76 -7.79 77.09
CA TYR A 524 10.31 -7.45 78.44
C TYR A 524 10.39 -8.65 79.40
N SER A 525 10.21 -9.89 78.90
CA SER A 525 10.41 -11.08 79.73
C SER A 525 11.87 -11.22 80.18
N ALA A 526 12.83 -10.91 79.31
CA ALA A 526 14.25 -10.93 79.67
C ALA A 526 14.57 -9.85 80.72
N LEU A 527 14.05 -8.64 80.56
CA LEU A 527 14.19 -7.53 81.52
C LEU A 527 13.63 -7.88 82.90
N VAL A 528 12.44 -8.49 82.95
CA VAL A 528 11.79 -8.89 84.21
C VAL A 528 12.61 -9.96 84.95
N GLU A 529 13.21 -10.90 84.23
CA GLU A 529 14.09 -11.92 84.84
C GLU A 529 15.42 -11.31 85.33
N GLU A 530 16.00 -10.36 84.57
CA GLU A 530 17.22 -9.65 84.96
C GLU A 530 17.01 -8.79 86.21
N ASP A 531 15.96 -7.96 86.22
CA ASP A 531 15.61 -7.12 87.37
C ASP A 531 15.24 -7.96 88.61
N LYS A 532 14.64 -9.15 88.41
CA LYS A 532 14.34 -10.09 89.50
C LYS A 532 15.61 -10.65 90.13
N ARG A 533 16.59 -11.07 89.32
CA ARG A 533 17.91 -11.53 89.83
C ARG A 533 18.64 -10.40 90.56
N ALA A 534 18.67 -9.20 89.99
CA ALA A 534 19.29 -8.04 90.61
C ALA A 534 18.65 -7.69 91.97
N LEU A 535 17.32 -7.88 92.10
CA LEU A 535 16.61 -7.68 93.36
C LEU A 535 16.97 -8.74 94.41
N GLU A 536 17.11 -10.00 94.00
CA GLU A 536 17.54 -11.10 94.87
C GLU A 536 18.98 -10.90 95.37
N GLU A 537 19.91 -10.49 94.49
CA GLU A 537 21.29 -10.14 94.85
C GLU A 537 21.36 -8.94 95.79
N LEU A 538 20.57 -7.89 95.54
CA LEU A 538 20.50 -6.73 96.42
C LEU A 538 19.92 -7.08 97.79
N ASP A 539 18.93 -7.98 97.85
CA ASP A 539 18.35 -8.46 99.11
C ASP A 539 19.36 -9.28 99.92
N ALA A 540 20.16 -10.13 99.28
CA ALA A 540 21.28 -10.83 99.92
C ALA A 540 22.33 -9.84 100.45
N SER A 541 22.71 -8.87 99.63
CA SER A 541 23.68 -7.83 99.98
C SER A 541 23.22 -6.94 101.16
N ILE A 542 21.92 -6.62 101.24
CA ILE A 542 21.34 -5.89 102.37
C ILE A 542 21.37 -6.75 103.64
N LEU A 543 21.10 -8.06 103.54
CA LEU A 543 21.15 -8.98 104.67
C LEU A 543 22.58 -9.12 105.21
N GLU A 544 23.56 -9.29 104.33
CA GLU A 544 24.98 -9.34 104.70
C GLU A 544 25.43 -8.05 105.40
N LEU A 545 25.08 -6.88 104.83
CA LEU A 545 25.47 -5.59 105.42
C LEU A 545 24.77 -5.36 106.79
N LYS A 546 23.52 -5.81 106.97
CA LYS A 546 22.83 -5.79 108.27
C LYS A 546 23.56 -6.67 109.30
N GLN A 547 23.99 -7.87 108.90
CA GLN A 547 24.74 -8.77 109.76
C GLN A 547 26.10 -8.18 110.14
N GLN A 548 26.81 -7.57 109.19
CA GLN A 548 28.08 -6.89 109.47
C GLN A 548 27.91 -5.68 110.40
N ILE A 549 26.83 -4.89 110.27
CA ILE A 549 26.51 -3.81 111.22
C ILE A 549 26.21 -4.38 112.61
N GLN A 550 25.53 -5.53 112.70
CA GLN A 550 25.26 -6.20 113.98
C GLN A 550 26.51 -6.77 114.65
N GLN A 551 27.54 -7.15 113.89
CA GLN A 551 28.82 -7.66 114.41
C GLN A 551 29.76 -6.54 114.90
N LEU A 552 29.55 -5.30 114.44
CA LEU A 552 30.31 -4.11 114.83
C LEU A 552 29.64 -3.29 115.95
N LEU A 553 28.44 -3.69 116.37
CA LEU A 553 27.73 -3.24 117.57
C LEU A 553 28.16 -4.11 118.76
#